data_AF-A0A8J7FM77-F1
#
_entry.id   AF-A0A8J7FM77-F1
#
_cell.length_a   1.000
_cell.length_b   1.000
_cell.length_c   1.000
_cell.angle_alpha   90.00
_cell.angle_beta   90.00
_cell.angle_gamma   90.00
#
_symmetry.space_group_name_H-M   'P 1'
#
loop_
_entity.id
_entity.type
_entity.pdbx_description
1 polymer ?
#
loop_
_entity_poly.entity_id
_entity_poly.type
_entity_poly.pdbx_seq_one_letter_code
_entity_poly.pdbx_strand_id
1 'polypeptide(L)'
;MNAVFPRMIKSAYRKEPLITILITMGIVDALIGGLDDSWALFVFGLGTAGIALVIRWWKMEQRVALQENNEEPVKQLYLPERSSKSALPMLSISKKKPPQ
;
A
#
# COMPACT_ATOMS: atom_id res chain seq x y z
N MET A 1 -18.70 13.96 -9.60
CA MET A 1 -17.43 14.70 -9.42
C MET A 1 -16.32 13.66 -9.23
N ASN A 2 -15.25 13.68 -10.03
CA ASN A 2 -14.21 12.64 -10.06
C ASN A 2 -13.39 12.59 -8.75
N ALA A 3 -13.88 11.85 -7.76
CA ALA A 3 -13.18 11.61 -6.49
C ALA A 3 -12.00 10.62 -6.61
N VAL A 4 -11.86 9.95 -7.76
CA VAL A 4 -10.84 8.92 -8.00
C VAL A 4 -9.45 9.55 -8.16
N PHE A 5 -9.36 10.70 -8.84
CA PHE A 5 -8.11 11.41 -9.10
C PHE A 5 -7.38 11.88 -7.84
N PRO A 6 -8.01 12.62 -6.90
CA PRO A 6 -7.34 13.02 -5.67
C PRO A 6 -6.96 11.81 -4.79
N ARG A 7 -7.74 10.72 -4.84
CA ARG A 7 -7.44 9.48 -4.13
C ARG A 7 -6.24 8.76 -4.73
N MET A 8 -6.09 8.76 -6.06
CA MET A 8 -4.92 8.24 -6.76
C MET A 8 -3.65 9.03 -6.44
N ILE A 9 -3.70 10.37 -6.42
CA ILE A 9 -2.54 11.20 -6.07
C ILE A 9 -2.10 10.92 -4.63
N LYS A 10 -3.03 10.91 -3.67
CA LYS A 10 -2.72 10.58 -2.27
C LYS A 10 -2.13 9.17 -2.12
N SER A 11 -2.67 8.19 -2.83
CA SER A 11 -2.17 6.83 -2.80
C SER A 11 -0.77 6.71 -3.44
N ALA A 12 -0.54 7.38 -4.57
CA ALA A 12 0.75 7.37 -5.25
C ALA A 12 1.84 7.97 -4.36
N TYR A 13 1.55 9.09 -3.68
CA TYR A 13 2.46 9.73 -2.75
C TYR A 13 2.80 8.84 -1.54
N ARG A 14 1.81 8.12 -0.99
CA ARG A 14 2.03 7.22 0.15
C ARG A 14 2.75 5.93 -0.19
N LYS A 15 2.52 5.36 -1.37
CA LYS A 15 3.06 4.04 -1.75
C LYS A 15 4.45 4.15 -2.39
N GLU A 16 4.67 5.18 -3.21
CA GLU A 16 5.86 5.30 -4.07
C GLU A 16 6.32 6.77 -4.21
N PRO A 17 6.85 7.37 -3.12
CA PRO A 17 7.25 8.78 -3.11
C PRO A 17 8.36 9.07 -4.13
N LEU A 18 9.37 8.21 -4.24
CA LEU A 18 10.52 8.40 -5.13
C LEU A 18 10.13 8.45 -6.62
N ILE A 19 9.29 7.51 -7.07
CA ILE A 19 8.85 7.44 -8.47
C ILE A 19 8.01 8.66 -8.83
N THR A 20 7.16 9.11 -7.91
CA THR A 20 6.33 10.31 -8.11
C THR A 20 7.20 11.57 -8.26
N ILE A 21 8.21 11.73 -7.39
CA ILE A 21 9.18 12.83 -7.45
C ILE A 21 9.93 12.80 -8.79
N LEU A 22 10.39 11.62 -9.22
CA LEU A 22 11.15 11.46 -10.46
C LEU A 22 10.32 11.84 -11.69
N ILE A 23 9.05 11.43 -11.73
CA ILE A 23 8.12 11.82 -12.80
C ILE A 23 7.93 13.34 -12.81
N THR A 24 7.69 13.97 -11.64
CA THR A 24 7.51 15.42 -11.59
C THR A 24 8.76 16.18 -12.03
N MET A 25 9.95 15.71 -11.61
CA MET A 25 11.22 16.31 -12.01
C MET A 25 11.44 16.19 -13.53
N GLY A 26 11.23 15.00 -14.11
CA GLY A 26 11.36 14.81 -15.55
C GLY A 26 10.37 15.64 -16.38
N ILE A 27 9.12 15.78 -15.91
CA ILE A 27 8.13 16.67 -16.55
C ILE A 27 8.61 18.13 -16.51
N VAL A 28 9.12 18.59 -15.37
CA VAL A 28 9.63 19.96 -15.23
C VAL A 28 10.84 20.19 -16.14
N ASP A 29 11.80 19.26 -16.18
CA ASP A 29 12.98 19.36 -17.05
C ASP A 29 12.60 19.35 -18.54
N ALA A 30 11.60 18.54 -18.92
CA ALA A 30 11.09 18.50 -20.29
C ALA A 30 10.41 19.82 -20.67
N LEU A 31 9.63 20.42 -19.76
CA LEU A 31 9.00 21.72 -19.99
C LEU A 31 10.03 22.83 -20.10
N ILE A 32 11.03 22.87 -19.21
CA ILE A 32 12.13 23.86 -19.28
C ILE A 32 12.90 23.70 -20.58
N GLY A 33 13.33 22.48 -20.91
CA GLY A 33 14.06 22.20 -22.14
C GLY A 33 13.27 22.50 -23.41
N GLY A 34 11.96 22.26 -23.41
CA GLY A 34 11.08 22.58 -24.53
C GLY A 34 10.80 24.08 -24.70
N LEU A 35 10.80 24.84 -23.60
CA LEU A 35 10.60 26.30 -23.62
C LEU A 35 11.88 27.07 -23.97
N ASP A 36 13.05 26.56 -23.57
CA ASP A 36 14.37 27.16 -23.84
C ASP A 36 15.05 26.61 -25.11
N ASP A 37 14.35 25.81 -25.93
CA ASP A 37 14.88 25.13 -27.15
C ASP A 37 16.13 24.26 -26.87
N SER A 38 16.28 23.83 -25.61
CA SER A 38 17.37 23.01 -25.13
C SER A 38 17.02 21.53 -25.30
N TRP A 39 17.45 20.98 -26.42
CA TRP A 39 17.19 19.60 -26.81
C TRP A 39 17.70 18.58 -25.77
N ALA A 40 18.83 18.87 -25.11
CA ALA A 40 19.40 18.00 -24.09
C ALA A 40 18.50 17.90 -22.85
N LEU A 41 18.00 19.03 -22.34
CA LEU A 41 17.10 19.07 -21.19
C LEU A 41 15.74 18.44 -21.53
N PHE A 42 15.24 18.70 -22.74
CA PHE A 42 14.00 18.11 -23.22
C PHE A 42 14.06 16.57 -23.25
N VAL A 43 15.08 16.01 -23.92
CA VAL A 43 15.25 14.56 -24.03
C VAL A 43 15.56 13.93 -22.67
N PHE A 44 16.34 14.61 -21.82
CA PHE A 44 16.63 14.14 -20.47
C PHE A 44 15.35 14.07 -19.64
N GLY A 45 14.56 15.14 -19.58
CA GLY A 45 13.30 15.18 -18.85
C GLY A 45 12.30 14.14 -19.35
N LEU A 46 12.15 14.01 -20.68
CA LEU A 46 11.27 13.01 -21.28
C LEU A 46 11.73 11.57 -21.00
N GLY A 47 13.04 11.33 -21.06
CA GLY A 47 13.66 10.06 -20.73
C GLY A 47 13.46 9.68 -19.26
N THR A 48 13.73 10.60 -18.34
CA THR A 48 13.56 10.38 -16.90
C THR A 48 12.08 10.14 -16.54
N ALA A 49 11.16 10.96 -17.06
CA ALA A 49 9.74 10.78 -16.83
C ALA A 49 9.22 9.46 -17.43
N GLY A 50 9.65 9.12 -18.65
CA GLY A 50 9.28 7.89 -19.34
C GLY A 50 9.76 6.64 -18.61
N ILE A 51 11.03 6.59 -18.21
CA ILE A 51 11.61 5.47 -17.44
C ILE A 51 10.86 5.31 -16.11
N ALA A 52 10.60 6.41 -15.40
CA ALA A 52 9.87 6.37 -14.14
C ALA A 52 8.44 5.85 -14.33
N LEU A 53 7.78 6.18 -15.45
CA LEU A 53 6.46 5.68 -15.80
C LEU A 53 6.45 4.17 -16.09
N VAL A 54 7.44 3.67 -16.83
CA VAL A 54 7.59 2.24 -17.13
C VAL A 54 7.83 1.46 -15.83
N ILE A 55 8.73 1.94 -14.97
CA ILE A 55 8.99 1.33 -13.66
C ILE A 55 7.72 1.33 -12.80
N ARG A 56 6.96 2.43 -12.80
CA ARG A 56 5.69 2.52 -12.08
C ARG A 56 4.69 1.48 -12.58
N TRP A 57 4.59 1.31 -13.90
CA TRP A 57 3.67 0.36 -14.52
C TRP A 57 4.05 -1.08 -14.15
N TRP A 58 5.34 -1.41 -14.25
CA TRP A 58 5.88 -2.72 -13.85
C TRP A 58 5.60 -3.02 -12.38
N LYS A 59 5.82 -2.06 -11.48
CA LYS A 59 5.54 -2.23 -10.05
C LYS A 59 4.05 -2.34 -9.74
N MET A 60 3.19 -1.69 -10.53
CA MET A 60 1.75 -1.83 -10.37
C MET A 60 1.29 -3.25 -10.71
N GLU A 61 1.81 -3.83 -11.79
CA GLU A 61 1.56 -5.22 -12.18
C GLU A 61 2.01 -6.20 -11.09
N GLN A 62 3.24 -6.02 -10.57
CA GLN A 62 3.76 -6.84 -9.47
C GLN A 62 2.93 -6.71 -8.19
N ARG A 63 2.43 -5.51 -7.88
CA ARG A 63 1.58 -5.29 -6.70
C ARG A 63 0.21 -5.91 -6.86
N VAL A 64 -0.39 -5.89 -8.06
CA VAL A 64 -1.66 -6.58 -8.32
C VAL A 64 -1.48 -8.09 -8.16
N ALA A 65 -0.41 -8.65 -8.72
CA ALA A 65 -0.07 -10.08 -8.56
C ALA A 65 0.23 -10.47 -7.09
N LEU A 66 0.90 -9.61 -6.32
CA LEU A 66 1.14 -9.84 -4.90
C LEU A 66 -0.09 -9.59 -4.03
N GLN A 67 -1.02 -8.74 -4.45
CA GLN A 67 -2.23 -8.43 -3.70
C GLN A 67 -3.30 -9.51 -3.90
N GLU A 68 -3.35 -10.17 -5.06
CA GLU A 68 -4.16 -11.37 -5.30
C GLU A 68 -3.71 -12.55 -4.40
N ASN A 69 -2.42 -12.65 -4.08
CA ASN A 69 -1.91 -13.66 -3.14
C ASN A 69 -2.08 -13.25 -1.66
N ASN A 70 -2.43 -11.99 -1.39
CA ASN A 70 -2.45 -11.37 -0.06
C ASN A 70 -3.83 -10.74 0.22
N GLU A 71 -4.89 -11.43 -0.19
CA GLU A 71 -6.29 -11.03 0.00
C GLU A 71 -6.82 -11.28 1.42
N GLU A 72 -6.02 -11.85 2.32
CA GLU A 72 -6.30 -11.65 3.74
C GLU A 72 -5.41 -10.53 4.25
N PRO A 73 -5.95 -9.30 4.45
CA PRO A 73 -5.26 -8.36 5.31
C PRO A 73 -5.01 -9.15 6.58
N VAL A 74 -3.75 -9.44 6.90
CA VAL A 74 -3.35 -10.19 8.10
C VAL A 74 -4.07 -9.50 9.24
N LYS A 75 -5.25 -10.04 9.59
CA LYS A 75 -6.01 -9.56 10.72
C LYS A 75 -5.05 -9.93 11.81
N GLN A 76 -4.45 -8.92 12.42
CA GLN A 76 -3.79 -9.08 13.70
C GLN A 76 -4.89 -9.49 14.66
N LEU A 77 -5.27 -10.76 14.58
CA LEU A 77 -6.28 -11.38 15.39
C LEU A 77 -5.55 -11.53 16.72
N TYR A 78 -5.82 -10.61 17.62
CA TYR A 78 -5.35 -10.69 19.01
C TYR A 78 -5.87 -11.94 19.73
N LEU A 79 -6.74 -12.70 19.08
CA LEU A 79 -7.34 -13.94 19.53
C LEU A 79 -7.03 -15.04 18.51
N PRO A 80 -6.68 -16.26 18.95
CA PRO A 80 -6.55 -17.39 18.04
C PRO A 80 -7.91 -17.73 17.39
N GLU A 81 -7.89 -18.11 16.11
CA GLU A 81 -9.10 -18.48 15.33
C GLU A 81 -9.88 -19.63 15.95
N ARG A 82 -9.19 -20.51 16.70
CA ARG A 82 -9.81 -21.55 17.52
C ARG A 82 -9.68 -21.18 18.98
N SER A 83 -10.84 -20.90 19.59
CA SER A 83 -11.00 -20.96 21.04
C SER A 83 -10.78 -22.38 21.51
N SER A 84 -9.54 -22.71 21.88
CA SER A 84 -9.19 -23.94 22.61
C SER A 84 -9.82 -23.92 23.99
N LYS A 85 -11.14 -24.16 24.06
CA LYS A 85 -11.84 -24.45 25.31
C LYS A 85 -11.50 -25.89 25.68
N SER A 86 -10.30 -26.12 26.21
CA SER A 86 -10.06 -27.30 27.03
C SER A 86 -11.12 -27.27 28.12
N ALA A 87 -11.91 -28.34 28.25
CA ALA A 87 -13.03 -28.41 29.17
C ALA A 87 -12.56 -27.93 30.55
N LEU A 88 -13.11 -26.80 31.00
CA LEU A 88 -12.74 -26.17 32.26
C LEU A 88 -12.88 -27.22 33.38
N PRO A 89 -11.86 -27.42 34.22
CA PRO A 89 -11.94 -28.41 35.29
C PRO A 89 -13.14 -28.09 36.18
N MET A 90 -13.96 -29.11 36.43
CA MET A 90 -15.18 -28.97 37.22
C MET A 90 -14.80 -28.58 38.66
N LEU A 91 -15.06 -27.33 39.04
CA LEU A 91 -14.91 -26.87 40.41
C LEU A 91 -15.95 -27.57 41.28
N SER A 92 -15.51 -28.58 42.05
CA SER A 92 -16.34 -29.27 43.03
C SER A 92 -16.61 -28.32 44.20
N ILE A 93 -17.74 -27.61 44.13
CA ILE A 93 -18.21 -26.80 45.26
C ILE A 93 -18.75 -27.78 46.30
N SER A 94 -18.00 -27.99 47.39
CA SER A 94 -18.47 -28.73 48.55
C SER A 94 -19.66 -27.98 49.15
N LYS A 95 -20.89 -28.48 48.92
CA LYS A 95 -22.10 -27.92 49.52
C LYS A 95 -22.00 -28.01 51.04
N LYS A 96 -21.75 -26.87 51.69
CA LYS A 96 -21.86 -26.74 53.15
C LYS A 96 -23.32 -27.04 53.54
N LYS A 97 -23.53 -28.01 54.44
CA LYS A 97 -24.86 -28.39 54.95
C LYS A 97 -25.54 -27.17 55.61
N PRO A 98 -26.86 -26.96 55.39
CA PRO A 98 -27.59 -25.94 56.13
C PRO A 98 -27.65 -26.30 57.63
N PRO A 99 -27.64 -25.30 58.52
CA PRO A 99 -27.78 -25.51 59.96
C PRO A 99 -29.18 -26.07 60.28
N GLN A 100 -29.23 -27.02 61.20
CA GLN A 100 -30.47 -27.58 61.76
C GLN A 100 -31.07 -26.65 62.81
#